data_AF-A0A6H0SHC8-F1
#
_entry.id   AF-A0A6H0SHC8-F1
#
_cell.length_a   1.000
_cell.length_b   1.000
_cell.length_c   1.000
_cell.angle_alpha   90.00
_cell.angle_beta   90.00
_cell.angle_gamma   90.00
#
_symmetry.space_group_name_H-M   'P 1'
#
loop_
_entity.id
_entity.type
_entity.pdbx_description
1 polymer ?
#
loop_
_entity_poly.entity_id
_entity_poly.type
_entity_poly.pdbx_seq_one_letter_code
_entity_poly.pdbx_strand_id
1 'polypeptide(L)'
;MTEKTVEALPPVNTEAAAKMWAGYLASRGISEDQAPRHVAESFGDHPALADELLNEILHGSKRATSSLASEYAHYDERIPEPEDHCIICDGAGEPRAILRVTSVQRGSFFDVDEQFAAAEGEGDLSLGYWRREHEKFWRRTQLSIGRQWSPDDTRKPGGELILERFEICWPGEFAD
;
A
#
# COMPACT_ATOMS: atom_id res chain seq x y z
N MET A 1 -29.68 -1.00 13.81
CA MET A 1 -28.64 -0.56 12.87
C MET A 1 -27.76 -1.78 12.67
N THR A 2 -27.87 -2.44 11.52
CA THR A 2 -27.04 -3.59 11.19
C THR A 2 -25.63 -3.08 10.98
N GLU A 3 -24.70 -3.46 11.87
CA GLU A 3 -23.27 -3.37 11.59
C GLU A 3 -23.05 -4.12 10.28
N LYS A 4 -22.73 -3.38 9.22
CA LYS A 4 -22.20 -4.00 8.01
C LYS A 4 -20.84 -4.56 8.42
N THR A 5 -20.77 -5.86 8.64
CA THR A 5 -19.49 -6.57 8.71
C THR A 5 -18.77 -6.26 7.40
N VAL A 6 -17.67 -5.51 7.49
CA VAL A 6 -16.80 -5.30 6.35
C VAL A 6 -16.15 -6.65 6.05
N GLU A 7 -16.31 -7.14 4.82
CA GLU A 7 -15.71 -8.39 4.39
C GLU A 7 -14.19 -8.28 4.46
N ALA A 8 -13.54 -9.26 5.09
CA ALA A 8 -12.09 -9.27 5.19
C ALA A 8 -11.47 -9.52 3.82
N LEU A 9 -10.28 -8.96 3.57
CA LEU A 9 -9.52 -9.28 2.36
C LEU A 9 -9.22 -10.79 2.29
N PRO A 10 -9.45 -11.44 1.13
CA PRO A 10 -8.99 -12.79 0.92
C PRO A 10 -7.45 -12.83 0.89
N PRO A 11 -6.85 -14.01 1.12
CA PRO A 11 -5.41 -14.17 0.93
C PRO A 11 -5.03 -13.96 -0.54
N VAL A 12 -3.81 -13.47 -0.78
CA VAL A 12 -3.25 -13.33 -2.13
C VAL A 12 -3.15 -14.69 -2.83
N ASN A 13 -3.46 -14.71 -4.12
CA ASN A 13 -3.22 -15.85 -5.00
C ASN A 13 -1.70 -15.97 -5.28
N THR A 14 -1.03 -16.75 -4.44
CA THR A 14 0.44 -16.90 -4.48
C THR A 14 0.95 -17.55 -5.76
N GLU A 15 0.18 -18.46 -6.37
CA GLU A 15 0.56 -19.09 -7.65
C GLU A 15 0.52 -18.06 -8.79
N ALA A 16 -0.54 -17.27 -8.87
CA ALA A 16 -0.66 -16.21 -9.85
C ALA A 16 0.42 -15.13 -9.64
N ALA A 17 0.69 -14.76 -8.38
CA ALA A 17 1.71 -13.76 -8.05
C ALA A 17 3.11 -14.23 -8.45
N ALA A 18 3.47 -15.49 -8.17
CA ALA A 18 4.73 -16.06 -8.60
C ALA A 18 4.88 -16.07 -10.13
N LYS A 19 3.80 -16.40 -10.86
CA LYS A 19 3.78 -16.36 -12.32
C LYS A 19 3.97 -14.94 -12.87
N MET A 20 3.30 -13.96 -12.28
CA MET A 20 3.44 -12.55 -12.64
C MET A 20 4.87 -12.05 -12.40
N TRP A 21 5.44 -12.38 -11.24
CA TRP A 21 6.82 -12.04 -10.90
C TRP A 21 7.82 -12.62 -11.91
N ALA A 22 7.71 -13.91 -12.22
CA ALA A 22 8.56 -14.55 -13.22
C ALA A 22 8.44 -13.89 -14.60
N GLY A 23 7.22 -13.48 -14.99
CA GLY A 23 6.98 -12.74 -16.23
C GLY A 23 7.70 -11.38 -16.26
N TYR A 24 7.66 -10.64 -15.15
CA TYR A 24 8.40 -9.39 -15.00
C TYR A 24 9.91 -9.58 -15.07
N LEU A 25 10.48 -10.52 -14.30
CA LEU A 25 11.91 -10.82 -14.32
C LEU A 25 12.38 -11.16 -15.75
N ALA A 26 11.64 -12.04 -16.44
CA ALA A 26 11.93 -12.41 -17.82
C ALA A 26 11.87 -11.20 -18.77
N SER A 27 10.88 -10.31 -18.61
CA SER A 27 10.75 -9.10 -19.43
C SER A 27 11.91 -8.11 -19.24
N ARG A 28 12.57 -8.13 -18.07
CA ARG A 28 13.72 -7.29 -17.73
C ARG A 28 15.06 -8.00 -17.92
N GLY A 29 15.07 -9.29 -18.25
CA GLY A 29 16.29 -10.09 -18.35
C GLY A 29 16.99 -10.30 -17.01
N ILE A 30 16.25 -10.23 -15.89
CA ILE A 30 16.77 -10.43 -14.53
C ILE A 30 16.69 -11.93 -14.20
N SER A 31 17.79 -12.51 -13.72
CA SER A 31 17.80 -13.89 -13.23
C SER A 31 17.25 -13.97 -11.80
N GLU A 32 16.73 -15.14 -11.40
CA GLU A 32 16.11 -15.32 -10.07
C GLU A 32 17.07 -15.03 -8.91
N ASP A 33 18.37 -15.33 -9.06
CA ASP A 33 19.40 -15.05 -8.05
C ASP A 33 19.72 -13.55 -7.91
N GLN A 34 19.30 -12.74 -8.88
CA GLN A 34 19.42 -11.28 -8.89
C GLN A 34 18.08 -10.58 -8.67
N ALA A 35 17.01 -11.35 -8.43
CA ALA A 35 15.67 -10.79 -8.26
C ALA A 35 15.65 -9.85 -7.03
N PRO A 36 15.15 -8.62 -7.19
CA PRO A 36 14.97 -7.73 -6.06
C PRO A 36 13.94 -8.30 -5.09
N ARG A 37 13.97 -7.80 -3.85
CA ARG A 37 12.98 -8.17 -2.84
C ARG A 37 11.59 -7.76 -3.34
N HIS A 38 10.62 -8.64 -3.16
CA HIS A 38 9.23 -8.32 -3.44
C HIS A 38 8.29 -8.85 -2.35
N VAL A 39 7.13 -8.24 -2.26
CA VAL A 39 5.94 -8.74 -1.56
C VAL A 39 4.77 -8.80 -2.53
N ALA A 40 3.68 -9.46 -2.12
CA ALA A 40 2.41 -9.43 -2.85
C ALA A 40 1.28 -9.14 -1.85
N GLU A 41 0.47 -8.13 -2.12
CA GLU A 41 -0.56 -7.64 -1.21
C GLU A 41 -1.65 -6.87 -1.97
N SER A 42 -2.78 -6.64 -1.31
CA SER A 42 -3.83 -5.71 -1.76
C SER A 42 -3.80 -4.49 -0.84
N PHE A 43 -3.92 -3.28 -1.40
CA PHE A 43 -4.01 -2.07 -0.57
C PHE A 43 -5.42 -1.92 0.04
N GLY A 44 -5.50 -1.30 1.21
CA GLY A 44 -6.74 -1.20 1.97
C GLY A 44 -7.01 -2.40 2.87
N ASP A 45 -8.18 -2.44 3.49
CA ASP A 45 -8.53 -3.44 4.53
C ASP A 45 -9.73 -4.32 4.15
N HIS A 46 -10.29 -4.15 2.95
CA HIS A 46 -11.42 -4.93 2.45
C HIS A 46 -11.49 -4.90 0.91
N PRO A 47 -12.15 -5.89 0.27
CA PRO A 47 -12.14 -6.06 -1.19
C PRO A 47 -12.51 -4.79 -1.98
N ALA A 48 -13.57 -4.09 -1.57
CA ALA A 48 -14.04 -2.91 -2.29
C ALA A 48 -13.02 -1.76 -2.30
N LEU A 49 -12.33 -1.54 -1.17
CA LEU A 49 -11.29 -0.52 -1.10
C LEU A 49 -10.03 -0.94 -1.87
N ALA A 50 -9.68 -2.23 -1.86
CA ALA A 50 -8.58 -2.73 -2.68
C ALA A 50 -8.81 -2.51 -4.17
N ASP A 51 -10.01 -2.78 -4.66
CA ASP A 51 -10.39 -2.52 -6.06
C ASP A 51 -10.35 -1.01 -6.38
N GLU A 52 -10.83 -0.16 -5.47
CA GLU A 52 -10.81 1.30 -5.62
C GLU A 52 -9.38 1.84 -5.70
N LEU A 53 -8.52 1.46 -4.75
CA LEU A 53 -7.12 1.91 -4.70
C LEU A 53 -6.32 1.37 -5.88
N LEU A 54 -6.55 0.13 -6.30
CA LEU A 54 -5.94 -0.41 -7.51
C LEU A 54 -6.35 0.38 -8.74
N ASN A 55 -7.63 0.76 -8.87
CA ASN A 55 -8.09 1.60 -9.97
C ASN A 55 -7.36 2.95 -10.00
N GLU A 56 -7.16 3.59 -8.84
CA GLU A 56 -6.40 4.84 -8.75
C GLU A 56 -4.91 4.68 -9.09
N ILE A 57 -4.34 3.49 -8.86
CA ILE A 57 -2.98 3.17 -9.28
C ILE A 57 -2.92 3.05 -10.81
N LEU A 58 -3.74 2.16 -11.39
CA LEU A 58 -3.65 1.80 -12.82
C LEU A 58 -4.17 2.87 -13.77
N HIS A 59 -5.18 3.63 -13.35
CA HIS A 59 -5.91 4.56 -14.21
C HIS A 59 -5.96 5.99 -13.65
N GLY A 60 -5.60 6.17 -12.38
CA GLY A 60 -5.54 7.46 -11.72
C GLY A 60 -4.11 7.96 -11.57
N SER A 61 -3.89 8.79 -10.54
CA SER A 61 -2.60 9.42 -10.25
C SER A 61 -1.94 8.89 -8.98
N LYS A 62 -2.41 7.78 -8.40
CA LYS A 62 -1.86 7.22 -7.16
C LYS A 62 -0.45 6.69 -7.40
N ARG A 63 0.54 7.36 -6.81
CA ARG A 63 1.99 7.07 -6.85
C ARG A 63 2.65 7.17 -5.47
N ALA A 64 1.83 7.17 -4.42
CA ALA A 64 2.25 7.13 -3.04
C ALA A 64 1.27 6.30 -2.20
N THR A 65 1.78 5.74 -1.11
CA THR A 65 0.99 5.01 -0.10
C THR A 65 1.55 5.29 1.29
N SER A 66 0.73 5.10 2.32
CA SER A 66 1.15 5.27 3.70
C SER A 66 0.67 4.14 4.61
N SER A 67 1.53 3.75 5.56
CA SER A 67 1.28 2.67 6.52
C SER A 67 1.83 3.05 7.91
N LEU A 68 1.46 2.32 8.96
CA LEU A 68 1.98 2.57 10.31
C LEU A 68 3.25 1.77 10.57
N ALA A 69 4.32 2.41 11.04
CA ALA A 69 5.53 1.72 11.49
C ALA A 69 5.24 0.61 12.54
N SER A 70 4.19 0.82 13.36
CA SER A 70 3.74 -0.13 14.37
C SER A 70 3.05 -1.38 13.81
N GLU A 71 2.60 -1.37 12.55
CA GLU A 71 2.03 -2.55 11.87
C GLU A 71 3.16 -3.52 11.49
N TYR A 72 4.25 -3.03 10.90
CA TYR A 72 5.44 -3.85 10.61
C TYR A 72 5.97 -4.57 11.85
N ALA A 73 6.09 -3.84 12.98
CA ALA A 73 6.50 -4.44 14.24
C ALA A 73 5.47 -5.44 14.82
N HIS A 74 4.19 -5.29 14.50
CA HIS A 74 3.14 -6.18 14.96
C HIS A 74 3.13 -7.51 14.19
N TYR A 75 3.33 -7.45 12.87
CA TYR A 75 3.30 -8.60 11.98
C TYR A 75 4.68 -9.25 11.78
N ASP A 76 5.72 -8.76 12.47
CA ASP A 76 7.12 -9.20 12.28
C ASP A 76 7.60 -9.03 10.83
N GLU A 77 7.16 -7.94 10.21
CA GLU A 77 7.47 -7.59 8.84
C GLU A 77 8.56 -6.52 8.78
N ARG A 78 9.27 -6.51 7.65
CA ARG A 78 10.28 -5.49 7.38
C ARG A 78 9.63 -4.29 6.69
N ILE A 79 9.98 -3.10 7.15
CA ILE A 79 9.67 -1.85 6.46
C ILE A 79 10.27 -1.87 5.04
N PRO A 80 9.53 -1.39 4.03
CA PRO A 80 10.02 -1.32 2.66
C PRO A 80 11.24 -0.40 2.53
N GLU A 81 12.06 -0.68 1.54
CA GLU A 81 13.22 0.13 1.17
C GLU A 81 13.11 0.53 -0.32
N PRO A 82 13.77 1.62 -0.74
CA PRO A 82 13.90 1.92 -2.16
C PRO A 82 14.42 0.71 -2.95
N GLU A 83 13.90 0.51 -4.16
CA GLU A 83 14.09 -0.66 -5.03
C GLU A 83 13.34 -1.93 -4.64
N ASP A 84 12.64 -1.99 -3.50
CA ASP A 84 11.69 -3.06 -3.24
C ASP A 84 10.54 -3.04 -4.25
N HIS A 85 9.98 -4.22 -4.52
CA HIS A 85 8.81 -4.38 -5.36
C HIS A 85 7.58 -4.81 -4.57
N CYS A 86 6.41 -4.37 -5.01
CA CYS A 86 5.12 -4.83 -4.51
C CYS A 86 4.28 -5.32 -5.70
N ILE A 87 3.89 -6.59 -5.68
CA ILE A 87 2.90 -7.14 -6.59
C ILE A 87 1.54 -6.75 -6.04
N ILE A 88 0.96 -5.68 -6.58
CA ILE A 88 -0.32 -5.15 -6.13
C ILE A 88 -1.46 -6.02 -6.69
N CYS A 89 -2.32 -6.46 -5.78
CA CYS A 89 -3.45 -7.34 -6.05
C CYS A 89 -4.78 -6.58 -5.94
N ASP A 90 -5.82 -7.10 -6.60
CA ASP A 90 -7.19 -6.60 -6.46
C ASP A 90 -7.87 -7.11 -5.17
N GLY A 91 -9.13 -6.75 -4.99
CA GLY A 91 -9.95 -7.16 -3.84
C GLY A 91 -10.23 -8.65 -3.75
N ALA A 92 -9.98 -9.42 -4.83
CA ALA A 92 -10.07 -10.87 -4.83
C ALA A 92 -8.72 -11.54 -4.51
N GLY A 93 -7.64 -10.77 -4.32
CA GLY A 93 -6.29 -11.28 -4.11
C GLY A 93 -5.58 -11.70 -5.40
N GLU A 94 -6.12 -11.34 -6.57
CA GLU A 94 -5.46 -11.63 -7.86
C GLU A 94 -4.45 -10.53 -8.19
N PRO A 95 -3.23 -10.85 -8.64
CA PRO A 95 -2.18 -9.88 -8.92
C PRO A 95 -2.44 -9.11 -10.22
N ARG A 96 -2.22 -7.79 -10.20
CA ARG A 96 -2.67 -6.87 -11.28
C ARG A 96 -1.59 -5.93 -11.80
N ALA A 97 -0.66 -5.50 -10.95
CA ALA A 97 0.54 -4.78 -11.39
C ALA A 97 1.73 -5.05 -10.45
N ILE A 98 2.91 -4.62 -10.87
CA ILE A 98 4.11 -4.59 -10.05
C ILE A 98 4.53 -3.14 -9.90
N LEU A 99 4.67 -2.74 -8.65
CA LEU A 99 5.13 -1.43 -8.22
C LEU A 99 6.59 -1.54 -7.79
N ARG A 100 7.36 -0.47 -7.99
CA ARG A 100 8.71 -0.32 -7.44
C ARG A 100 8.76 0.87 -6.50
N VAL A 101 9.20 0.66 -5.28
CA VAL A 101 9.39 1.73 -4.28
C VAL A 101 10.55 2.61 -4.73
N THR A 102 10.29 3.90 -4.90
CA THR A 102 11.28 4.89 -5.33
C THR A 102 11.83 5.71 -4.17
N SER A 103 11.05 5.88 -3.10
CA SER A 103 11.51 6.53 -1.87
C SER A 103 10.67 6.10 -0.68
N VAL A 104 11.31 6.06 0.50
CA VAL A 104 10.64 5.82 1.78
C VAL A 104 11.03 6.93 2.74
N GLN A 105 10.03 7.54 3.36
CA GLN A 105 10.20 8.57 4.38
C GLN A 105 9.44 8.18 5.65
N ARG A 106 9.90 8.69 6.78
CA ARG A 106 9.20 8.57 8.07
C ARG A 106 8.73 9.94 8.51
N GLY A 107 7.48 10.04 8.93
CA GLY A 107 6.90 11.29 9.39
C GLY A 107 5.68 11.06 10.26
N SER A 108 5.23 12.10 10.95
CA SER A 108 3.96 12.06 11.65
C SER A 108 2.81 12.30 10.67
N PHE A 109 1.59 11.95 11.09
CA PHE A 109 0.34 12.30 10.42
C PHE A 109 0.23 13.80 10.08
N PHE A 110 0.88 14.64 10.88
CA PHE A 110 0.84 16.08 10.74
C PHE A 110 1.90 16.63 9.77
N ASP A 111 2.93 15.84 9.47
CA ASP A 111 4.01 16.20 8.55
C ASP A 111 3.66 15.92 7.08
N VAL A 112 2.58 15.14 6.84
CA VAL A 112 2.05 14.91 5.49
C VAL A 112 1.56 16.23 4.91
N ASP A 113 2.11 16.58 3.74
CA ASP A 113 1.80 17.79 3.00
C ASP A 113 0.79 17.55 1.87
N GLU A 114 0.36 18.62 1.22
CA GLU A 114 -0.58 18.57 0.09
C GLU A 114 -0.02 17.82 -1.11
N GLN A 115 1.31 17.85 -1.32
CA GLN A 115 1.94 17.17 -2.44
C GLN A 115 1.91 15.65 -2.25
N PHE A 116 2.16 15.16 -1.04
CA PHE A 116 2.05 13.74 -0.72
C PHE A 116 0.59 13.28 -0.76
N ALA A 117 -0.33 14.04 -0.17
CA ALA A 117 -1.77 13.73 -0.23
C ALA A 117 -2.29 13.64 -1.68
N ALA A 118 -1.88 14.56 -2.56
CA ALA A 118 -2.24 14.50 -3.97
C ALA A 118 -1.59 13.31 -4.70
N ALA A 119 -0.37 12.93 -4.30
CA ALA A 119 0.31 11.75 -4.86
C ALA A 119 -0.31 10.43 -4.39
N GLU A 120 -0.98 10.39 -3.24
CA GLU A 120 -1.81 9.25 -2.84
C GLU A 120 -3.05 9.09 -3.74
N GLY A 121 -3.41 10.10 -4.55
CA GLY A 121 -4.35 9.97 -5.66
C GLY A 121 -5.83 9.79 -5.27
N GLU A 122 -6.16 9.80 -3.98
CA GLU A 122 -7.50 9.47 -3.51
C GLU A 122 -8.43 10.68 -3.42
N GLY A 123 -9.72 10.44 -3.70
CA GLY A 123 -10.79 11.41 -3.48
C GLY A 123 -10.62 12.70 -4.27
N ASP A 124 -10.62 13.84 -3.58
CA ASP A 124 -10.47 15.18 -4.17
C ASP A 124 -9.00 15.68 -4.21
N LEU A 125 -8.04 14.78 -3.96
CA LEU A 125 -6.60 15.04 -3.90
C LEU A 125 -6.16 16.02 -2.80
N SER A 126 -7.07 16.43 -1.91
CA SER A 126 -6.76 17.39 -0.86
C SER A 126 -6.17 16.72 0.38
N LEU A 127 -5.29 17.45 1.07
CA LEU A 127 -4.79 17.06 2.40
C LEU A 127 -5.93 16.88 3.42
N GLY A 128 -7.03 17.64 3.27
CA GLY A 128 -8.21 17.52 4.14
C GLY A 128 -8.95 16.20 3.94
N TYR A 129 -9.06 15.72 2.70
CA TYR A 129 -9.59 14.39 2.39
C TYR A 129 -8.67 13.31 2.94
N TRP A 130 -7.38 13.39 2.61
CA TRP A 130 -6.37 12.42 3.05
C TRP A 130 -6.42 12.21 4.57
N ARG A 131 -6.35 13.30 5.36
CA ARG A 131 -6.38 13.22 6.83
C ARG A 131 -7.64 12.54 7.34
N ARG A 132 -8.80 12.91 6.81
CA ARG A 132 -10.08 12.38 7.28
C ARG A 132 -10.23 10.89 6.99
N GLU A 133 -9.89 10.43 5.80
CA GLU A 133 -10.04 9.02 5.43
C GLU A 133 -8.96 8.14 6.08
N HIS A 134 -7.71 8.61 6.14
CA HIS A 134 -6.63 7.88 6.79
C HIS A 134 -6.84 7.76 8.31
N GLU A 135 -7.37 8.81 8.97
CA GLU A 135 -7.73 8.70 10.39
C GLU A 135 -8.82 7.65 10.62
N LYS A 136 -9.86 7.59 9.77
CA LYS A 136 -10.89 6.55 9.88
C LYS A 136 -10.31 5.16 9.63
N PHE A 137 -9.46 5.03 8.61
CA PHE A 137 -8.79 3.79 8.23
C PHE A 137 -7.97 3.25 9.40
N TRP A 138 -7.00 4.00 9.91
CA TRP A 138 -6.14 3.53 11.00
C TRP A 138 -6.90 3.32 12.31
N ARG A 139 -7.92 4.12 12.63
CA ARG A 139 -8.78 3.84 13.78
C ARG A 139 -9.50 2.49 13.65
N ARG A 140 -9.93 2.13 12.45
CA ARG A 140 -10.63 0.86 12.18
C ARG A 140 -9.66 -0.32 12.16
N THR A 141 -8.54 -0.23 11.44
CA THR A 141 -7.56 -1.33 11.32
C THR A 141 -6.83 -1.58 12.64
N GLN A 142 -6.46 -0.54 13.39
CA GLN A 142 -5.82 -0.75 14.69
C GLN A 142 -6.80 -1.35 15.71
N LEU A 143 -8.08 -1.00 15.64
CA LEU A 143 -9.11 -1.61 16.50
C LEU A 143 -9.30 -3.10 16.19
N SER A 144 -9.18 -3.54 14.94
CA SER A 144 -9.32 -4.96 14.58
C SER A 144 -8.22 -5.84 15.18
N ILE A 145 -7.05 -5.28 15.48
CA ILE A 145 -5.95 -5.92 16.21
C ILE A 145 -5.91 -5.56 17.71
N GLY A 146 -7.01 -5.03 18.25
CA GLY A 146 -7.18 -4.76 19.68
C GLY A 146 -6.42 -3.53 20.19
N ARG A 147 -6.06 -2.60 19.31
CA ARG A 147 -5.36 -1.34 19.65
C ARG A 147 -6.28 -0.15 19.45
N GLN A 148 -6.10 0.88 20.27
CA GLN A 148 -6.65 2.19 19.99
C GLN A 148 -5.57 3.02 19.31
N TRP A 149 -5.97 3.80 18.31
CA TRP A 149 -5.06 4.66 17.57
C TRP A 149 -5.64 6.06 17.43
N SER A 150 -4.75 7.05 17.45
CA SER A 150 -5.02 8.45 17.18
C SER A 150 -3.87 9.05 16.37
N PRO A 151 -4.10 10.15 15.62
CA PRO A 151 -3.04 10.84 14.90
C PRO A 151 -1.81 11.21 15.76
N ASP A 152 -2.00 11.52 17.04
CA ASP A 152 -0.92 11.88 17.96
C ASP A 152 0.05 10.71 18.25
N ASP A 153 -0.37 9.46 18.04
CA ASP A 153 0.50 8.30 18.20
C ASP A 153 1.66 8.31 17.20
N THR A 154 1.48 8.98 16.05
CA THR A 154 2.53 9.13 15.02
C THR A 154 3.68 10.05 15.40
N ARG A 155 3.58 10.77 16.52
CA ARG A 155 4.68 11.58 17.08
C ARG A 155 5.58 10.79 18.03
N LYS A 156 5.20 9.56 18.37
CA LYS A 156 5.94 8.70 19.31
C LYS A 156 6.96 7.86 18.54
N PRO A 157 8.14 7.56 19.11
CA PRO A 157 9.09 6.64 18.50
C PRO A 157 8.44 5.28 18.16
N GLY A 158 8.54 4.87 16.91
CA GLY A 158 7.94 3.62 16.41
C GLY A 158 6.45 3.71 16.05
N GLY A 159 5.83 4.87 16.23
CA GLY A 159 4.46 5.15 15.79
C GLY A 159 4.36 5.89 14.46
N GLU A 160 5.50 6.27 13.87
CA GLU A 160 5.56 7.09 12.67
C GLU A 160 4.81 6.46 11.50
N LEU A 161 4.37 7.28 10.55
CA LEU A 161 3.96 6.81 9.24
C LEU A 161 5.20 6.41 8.44
N ILE A 162 5.07 5.32 7.69
CA ILE A 162 5.95 5.00 6.57
C ILE A 162 5.29 5.58 5.33
N LEU A 163 5.96 6.54 4.70
CA LEU A 163 5.47 7.28 3.55
C LEU A 163 6.27 6.82 2.32
N GLU A 164 5.62 6.06 1.45
CA GLU A 164 6.24 5.46 0.28
C GLU A 164 5.84 6.22 -0.97
N ARG A 165 6.81 6.41 -1.87
CA ARG A 165 6.53 6.74 -3.27
C ARG A 165 6.90 5.55 -4.12
N PHE A 166 6.12 5.32 -5.16
CA PHE A 166 6.34 4.21 -6.07
C PHE A 166 6.03 4.61 -7.50
N GLU A 167 6.52 3.78 -8.42
CA GLU A 167 6.16 3.79 -9.83
C GLU A 167 5.61 2.42 -10.22
N ILE A 168 4.81 2.38 -11.28
CA ILE A 168 4.37 1.12 -11.88
C ILE A 168 5.47 0.67 -12.84
N CYS A 169 5.98 -0.55 -12.68
CA CYS A 169 7.05 -1.07 -13.53
C CYS A 169 6.59 -2.18 -14.49
N TRP A 170 5.43 -2.80 -14.23
CA TRP A 170 4.85 -3.87 -15.05
C TRP A 170 3.36 -4.09 -14.74
N PRO A 171 2.51 -4.50 -15.72
CA PRO A 171 2.82 -4.67 -17.14
C PRO A 171 3.09 -3.34 -17.86
N GLY A 172 3.76 -3.42 -19.01
CA GLY A 172 4.21 -2.23 -19.76
C GLY A 172 3.10 -1.28 -20.25
N GLU A 173 1.83 -1.72 -20.22
CA GLU A 173 0.68 -0.86 -20.55
C GLU A 173 0.39 0.19 -19.46
N PHE A 174 0.81 -0.07 -18.22
CA PHE A 174 0.63 0.83 -17.07
C PHE A 174 1.93 1.43 -16.56
N ALA A 175 3.07 0.99 -17.09
CA ALA A 175 4.37 1.40 -16.57
C ALA A 175 4.64 2.89 -16.79
N ASP A 176 5.25 3.53 -15.78
CA ASP A 176 5.64 4.95 -15.81
C ASP A 176 6.91 5.21 -16.65
#